data_AF-A0A5B0KD97-F1
#
_entry.id   AF-A0A5B0KD97-F1
#
_cell.length_a   1.000
_cell.length_b   1.000
_cell.length_c   1.000
_cell.angle_alpha   90.00
_cell.angle_beta   90.00
_cell.angle_gamma   90.00
#
_symmetry.space_group_name_H-M   'P 1'
#
loop_
_entity.id
_entity.type
_entity.pdbx_description
1 polymer ?
#
loop_
_entity_poly.entity_id
_entity_poly.type
_entity_poly.pdbx_seq_one_letter_code
_entity_poly.pdbx_strand_id
1 'polypeptide(L)' 'MDIDNIIISGVRIYFPPDNILPTPSPDMLTFAVIRDEEELSDYFLMIHKDGRWGLATARLFKEPAEAISTATKIGQNMW' A
#
# COMPACT_ATOMS: atom_id res chain seq x y z
N MET A 1 -5.90 -16.96 -4.46
CA MET A 1 -4.68 -16.64 -3.68
C MET A 1 -5.13 -15.74 -2.55
N ASP A 2 -4.84 -16.13 -1.32
CA ASP A 2 -4.95 -15.18 -0.20
C ASP A 2 -3.74 -14.25 -0.27
N ILE A 3 -3.99 -12.94 -0.26
CA ILE A 3 -2.95 -11.91 -0.22
C ILE A 3 -2.82 -11.45 1.22
N ASP A 4 -1.60 -11.56 1.75
CA ASP A 4 -1.29 -11.11 3.10
C ASP A 4 -1.62 -9.64 3.25
N ASN A 5 -2.22 -9.31 4.39
CA ASN A 5 -2.55 -7.93 4.73
C ASN A 5 -2.42 -7.69 6.23
N ILE A 6 -2.24 -6.42 6.57
CA ILE A 6 -2.24 -5.93 7.94
C ILE A 6 -3.26 -4.80 8.03
N ILE A 7 -4.01 -4.76 9.13
CA ILE A 7 -4.87 -3.63 9.48
C ILE A 7 -4.21 -2.89 10.64
N ILE A 8 -3.90 -1.62 10.44
CA ILE A 8 -3.24 -0.77 11.44
C ILE A 8 -3.78 0.65 11.32
N SER A 9 -4.09 1.28 12.46
CA SER A 9 -4.60 2.66 12.52
C SER A 9 -5.79 2.95 11.59
N GLY A 10 -6.68 1.96 11.38
CA GLY A 10 -7.88 2.11 10.55
C GLY A 10 -7.63 2.02 9.04
N VAL A 11 -6.43 1.66 8.60
CA VAL A 11 -6.11 1.38 7.18
C VAL A 11 -5.76 -0.08 6.97
N ARG A 12 -6.05 -0.60 5.78
CA ARG A 12 -5.64 -1.94 5.35
C ARG A 12 -4.47 -1.83 4.40
N ILE A 13 -3.42 -2.62 4.62
CA ILE A 13 -2.20 -2.62 3.80
C ILE A 13 -1.97 -4.03 3.31
N TYR A 14 -1.96 -4.21 1.99
CA TYR A 14 -1.70 -5.48 1.32
C TYR A 14 -0.22 -5.63 0.92
N PHE A 15 0.25 -6.89 0.90
CA PHE A 15 1.61 -7.27 0.49
C PHE A 15 1.53 -8.29 -0.67
N PRO A 16 1.24 -7.83 -1.90
CA PRO A 16 1.06 -8.72 -3.05
C PRO A 16 2.39 -9.40 -3.46
N PRO A 17 2.45 -10.75 -3.50
CA PRO A 17 3.71 -11.48 -3.75
C PRO A 17 4.26 -11.31 -5.18
N ASP A 18 3.38 -11.13 -6.17
CA ASP A 18 3.74 -10.91 -7.59
C ASP A 18 3.41 -9.49 -8.05
N ASN A 19 3.33 -8.53 -7.12
CA ASN A 19 2.86 -7.16 -7.35
C ASN A 19 1.45 -7.05 -7.97
N ILE A 20 0.70 -8.17 -8.04
CA ILE A 20 -0.69 -8.20 -8.47
C ILE A 20 -1.56 -7.55 -7.41
N LEU A 21 -2.08 -6.37 -7.73
CA LEU A 21 -2.92 -5.60 -6.83
C LEU A 21 -4.25 -6.33 -6.53
N PRO A 22 -4.63 -6.49 -5.25
CA PRO A 22 -5.88 -7.14 -4.89
C PRO A 22 -7.08 -6.30 -5.30
N THR A 23 -8.24 -6.96 -5.37
CA THR A 23 -9.53 -6.25 -5.32
C THR A 23 -9.68 -5.68 -3.91
N PRO A 24 -9.69 -4.36 -3.76
CA PRO A 24 -9.71 -3.71 -2.46
C PRO A 24 -11.11 -3.75 -1.85
N SER A 25 -11.14 -3.67 -0.53
CA SER A 25 -12.37 -3.74 0.24
C SER A 25 -13.01 -2.36 0.37
N PRO A 26 -14.32 -2.21 0.15
CA PRO A 26 -14.99 -0.90 0.13
C PRO A 26 -15.16 -0.27 1.53
N ASP A 27 -14.93 -1.04 2.59
CA ASP A 27 -15.13 -0.64 3.99
C ASP A 27 -13.95 0.13 4.60
N MET A 28 -12.78 0.11 3.96
CA MET A 28 -11.55 0.64 4.56
C MET A 28 -10.64 1.29 3.53
N LEU A 29 -9.99 2.40 3.94
CA LEU A 29 -8.92 2.98 3.14
C LEU A 29 -7.80 1.96 2.97
N THR A 30 -7.51 1.65 1.72
CA THR A 30 -6.71 0.48 1.36
C THR A 30 -5.43 0.92 0.66
N PHE A 31 -4.32 0.31 1.04
CA PHE A 31 -2.99 0.51 0.49
C PHE A 31 -2.38 -0.83 0.05
N ALA A 32 -1.35 -0.77 -0.79
CA ALA A 32 -0.51 -1.92 -1.09
C ALA A 32 0.95 -1.49 -1.13
N VAL A 33 1.82 -2.33 -0.58
CA VAL A 33 3.28 -2.17 -0.65
C VAL A 33 3.79 -3.09 -1.76
N ILE A 34 4.25 -2.49 -2.86
CA ILE A 34 4.71 -3.19 -4.06
C ILE A 34 6.23 -3.09 -4.12
N ARG A 35 6.91 -4.16 -4.53
CA ARG A 35 8.37 -4.13 -4.71
C ARG A 35 8.72 -3.82 -6.16
N ASP A 36 9.64 -2.90 -6.40
CA ASP A 36 10.25 -2.70 -7.71
C ASP A 36 11.19 -3.87 -8.03
N GLU A 37 10.86 -4.65 -9.06
CA GLU A 37 11.68 -5.76 -9.53
C GLU A 37 12.77 -5.32 -10.52
N GLU A 38 12.63 -4.16 -11.16
CA GLU A 38 13.52 -3.71 -12.25
C GLU A 38 14.56 -2.67 -11.77
N GLU A 39 14.23 -1.79 -10.83
CA GLU A 39 15.03 -0.57 -10.56
C GLU A 39 15.59 -0.37 -9.13
N LEU A 40 15.99 -1.43 -8.41
CA LEU A 40 16.77 -1.39 -7.13
C LEU A 40 15.98 -1.64 -5.83
N SER A 41 15.33 -2.79 -5.67
CA SER A 41 14.83 -3.28 -4.35
C SER A 41 14.04 -2.27 -3.51
N ASP A 42 13.47 -1.26 -4.15
CA ASP A 42 12.70 -0.21 -3.53
C ASP A 42 11.23 -0.62 -3.50
N TYR A 43 10.49 -0.04 -2.58
CA TYR A 43 9.08 -0.27 -2.37
C TYR A 43 8.28 0.95 -2.80
N PHE A 44 7.19 0.71 -3.51
CA PHE A 44 6.15 1.67 -3.81
C PHE A 44 5.01 1.53 -2.81
N LEU A 45 4.40 2.67 -2.46
CA LEU A 45 3.15 2.69 -1.73
C LEU A 45 2.01 3.06 -2.70
N MET A 46 1.12 2.11 -2.93
CA MET A 46 -0.11 2.30 -3.68
C MET A 46 -1.26 2.61 -2.73
N ILE A 47 -2.20 3.44 -3.16
CA ILE A 47 -3.47 3.72 -2.49
C ILE A 47 -4.62 3.37 -3.44
N HIS A 48 -5.65 2.73 -2.92
CA HIS A 48 -6.89 2.54 -3.65
C HIS A 48 -7.90 3.62 -3.27
N LYS A 49 -8.25 4.47 -4.25
CA LYS A 49 -9.20 5.57 -4.09
C LYS A 49 -9.99 5.74 -5.38
N ASP A 50 -11.26 6.10 -5.26
CA ASP A 50 -12.16 6.36 -6.39
C ASP A 50 -12.24 5.18 -7.39
N GLY A 51 -12.19 3.94 -6.88
CA GLY A 51 -12.30 2.72 -7.68
C GLY A 51 -11.04 2.35 -8.48
N ARG A 52 -9.90 2.99 -8.21
CA ARG A 52 -8.63 2.72 -8.89
C ARG A 52 -7.45 2.73 -7.94
N TRP A 53 -6.44 1.96 -8.30
CA TRP A 53 -5.13 2.01 -7.67
C TRP A 53 -4.30 3.14 -8.27
N GLY A 54 -3.61 3.89 -7.42
CA GLY A 54 -2.64 4.90 -7.82
C GLY A 54 -1.51 5.02 -6.81
N LEU A 55 -0.44 5.74 -7.16
CA LEU A 55 0.64 6.03 -6.22
C LEU A 55 0.10 6.88 -5.07
N ALA A 56 0.34 6.43 -3.84
CA ALA A 56 0.02 7.21 -2.64
C ALA A 56 0.96 8.42 -2.48
N THR A 57 2.19 8.28 -2.99
CA THR A 57 3.24 9.29 -2.98
C THR A 57 4.24 9.03 -4.11
N ALA A 58 4.97 10.07 -4.54
CA ALA A 58 6.07 9.93 -5.48
C ALA A 58 7.37 9.38 -4.83
N ARG A 59 7.37 9.13 -3.52
CA ARG A 59 8.51 8.62 -2.78
C ARG A 59 8.66 7.09 -2.94
N LEU A 60 9.89 6.67 -3.22
CA LEU A 60 10.36 5.29 -3.10
C LEU A 60 10.85 5.03 -1.67
N PHE A 61 10.66 3.79 -1.19
CA PHE A 61 11.05 3.38 0.16
C PHE A 61 12.08 2.25 0.09
N LYS A 62 13.13 2.31 0.91
CA LYS A 62 14.14 1.24 0.97
C LYS A 62 13.66 0.05 1.80
N GLU A 63 12.74 0.29 2.73
CA GLU A 63 12.16 -0.73 3.60
C GLU A 63 10.63 -0.68 3.61
N PRO A 64 9.95 -1.83 3.70
CA PRO A 64 8.49 -1.87 3.73
C PRO A 64 7.92 -1.18 4.97
N ALA A 65 8.67 -1.17 6.08
CA ALA A 65 8.29 -0.47 7.31
C ALA A 65 8.10 1.04 7.10
N GLU A 66 8.91 1.67 6.23
CA GLU A 66 8.75 3.09 5.90
C GLU A 66 7.46 3.35 5.10
N ALA A 67 7.15 2.46 4.16
CA ALA A 67 5.92 2.52 3.37
C ALA A 67 4.69 2.34 4.28
N ILE A 68 4.73 1.37 5.20
CA ILE A 68 3.68 1.14 6.21
C ILE A 68 3.48 2.38 7.09
N SER A 69 4.57 2.97 7.62
CA SER A 69 4.50 4.19 8.43
C SER A 69 3.92 5.38 7.66
N THR A 70 4.18 5.44 6.35
CA THR A 70 3.60 6.48 5.50
C THR A 70 2.12 6.25 5.26
N ALA A 71 1.70 5.01 5.01
CA ALA A 71 0.29 4.64 4.84
C ALA A 71 -0.55 5.00 6.06
N THR A 72 -0.05 4.72 7.28
CA THR A 72 -0.76 5.06 8.51
C THR A 72 -0.90 6.57 8.70
N LYS A 73 0.14 7.35 8.40
CA LYS A 73 0.08 8.83 8.43
C LYS A 73 -0.92 9.39 7.42
N ILE A 74 -0.96 8.86 6.20
CA ILE A 74 -1.95 9.27 5.19
C ILE A 74 -3.36 8.96 5.69
N GLY A 75 -3.59 7.75 6.21
CA GLY A 75 -4.87 7.36 6.76
C GLY A 75 -5.36 8.27 7.88
N GLN A 76 -4.47 8.64 8.81
CA GLN A 76 -4.80 9.56 9.90
C GLN A 76 -5.13 10.98 9.44
N ASN A 77 -4.51 11.47 8.36
CA ASN A 77 -4.75 12.82 7.85
C ASN A 77 -6.00 12.92 6.96
N MET A 78 -6.57 11.80 6.53
CA MET A 78 -7.77 11.76 5.69
C MET A 78 -9.08 11.70 6.49
N TRP A 79 -9.00 11.56 7.81
CA TRP A 79 -10.11 11.56 8.76
C TRP A 79 -10.08 12.85 9.58
#